data_AF-A0A1I4BCN9-F1
#
_entry.id   AF-A0A1I4BCN9-F1
#
_cell.length_a   1.000
_cell.length_b   1.000
_cell.length_c   1.000
_cell.angle_alpha   90.00
_cell.angle_beta   90.00
_cell.angle_gamma   90.00
#
_symmetry.space_group_name_H-M   'P 1'
#
loop_
_entity.id
_entity.type
_entity.pdbx_description
1 polymer ?
#
loop_
_entity_poly.entity_id
_entity_poly.type
_entity_poly.pdbx_seq_one_letter_code
_entity_poly.pdbx_strand_id
1 'polypeptide(L)'
;MKRLYALIASAILLLIAIVLPPLPFTVKSYDYVFVLDITRSMNVQDYSDKHGGAISRLEKAKAAMLHAARSLPCGSKVGLAVFTERVPALLYSPIEVCNDYPILEASIHALDWRMAWVADSNIGQALYNTRELMMNDVLTGSKLVFLTDGHEAPPINPRYAPDFSYLDTEDQKEDWKAGIIIGVGELGLSKIPKFDEDGVQIGFYTAEDVPHASRFGLPADPSKVEGYIPRNGPWGTAKVVGTEHLSSLKQDYLMELAKQNHMLYHHLENNADMARSLQNVDFAYQAKQPTHFNNIAAALALLLLLYCYQPFRKKWSI
;
A
#
# COMPACT_ATOMS: atom_id res chain seq x y z
N MET A 1 -56.41 -6.47 -15.44
CA MET A 1 -55.34 -6.83 -16.43
C MET A 1 -53.94 -6.31 -16.08
N LYS A 2 -53.71 -5.01 -15.82
CA LYS A 2 -52.32 -4.48 -15.61
C LYS A 2 -51.57 -5.10 -14.42
N ARG A 3 -52.27 -5.48 -13.34
CA ARG A 3 -51.66 -6.16 -12.18
C ARG A 3 -51.15 -7.57 -12.51
N LEU A 4 -51.91 -8.33 -13.30
CA LEU A 4 -51.50 -9.66 -13.74
C LEU A 4 -50.24 -9.57 -14.61
N TYR A 5 -50.18 -8.61 -15.55
CA TYR A 5 -48.99 -8.39 -16.37
C TYR A 5 -47.76 -8.00 -15.54
N ALA A 6 -47.92 -7.16 -14.51
CA ALA A 6 -46.83 -6.80 -13.63
C ALA A 6 -46.32 -7.98 -12.78
N LEU A 7 -47.21 -8.85 -12.31
CA LEU A 7 -46.85 -10.07 -11.58
C LEU A 7 -46.13 -11.08 -12.48
N ILE A 8 -46.59 -11.27 -13.72
CA ILE A 8 -45.92 -12.13 -14.71
C ILE A 8 -44.53 -11.58 -15.03
N ALA A 9 -44.41 -10.28 -15.29
CA ALA A 9 -43.13 -9.64 -15.55
C ALA A 9 -42.15 -9.78 -14.37
N SER A 10 -42.64 -9.63 -13.13
CA SER A 10 -41.84 -9.87 -11.92
C SER A 10 -41.37 -11.33 -11.82
N ALA A 11 -42.25 -12.30 -12.07
CA ALA A 11 -41.89 -13.72 -12.06
C ALA A 11 -40.80 -14.06 -13.11
N ILE A 12 -40.92 -13.50 -14.32
CA ILE A 12 -39.90 -13.66 -15.37
C ILE A 12 -38.57 -13.04 -14.94
N LEU A 13 -38.59 -11.83 -14.38
CA LEU A 13 -37.36 -11.16 -13.92
C LEU A 13 -36.68 -11.91 -12.77
N LEU A 14 -37.45 -12.51 -11.85
CA LEU A 14 -36.90 -13.40 -10.81
C LEU A 14 -36.28 -14.66 -11.42
N LEU A 15 -36.93 -15.27 -12.41
CA LEU A 15 -36.38 -16.43 -13.10
C LEU A 15 -35.06 -16.07 -13.81
N ILE A 16 -35.00 -14.92 -14.47
CA ILE A 16 -33.77 -14.40 -15.08
C ILE A 16 -32.70 -14.16 -14.00
N ALA A 17 -33.04 -13.56 -12.86
CA ALA A 17 -32.09 -13.34 -11.77
C ALA A 17 -31.47 -14.65 -11.24
N ILE A 18 -32.21 -15.75 -11.26
CA ILE A 18 -31.74 -17.06 -10.80
C ILE A 18 -30.87 -17.75 -11.86
N VAL A 19 -31.25 -17.65 -13.15
CA VAL A 19 -30.66 -18.46 -14.22
C VAL A 19 -29.54 -17.74 -14.98
N LEU A 20 -29.50 -16.40 -14.97
CA LEU A 20 -28.55 -15.62 -15.75
C LEU A 20 -27.10 -15.87 -15.27
N PRO A 21 -26.23 -16.49 -16.10
CA PRO A 21 -24.83 -16.65 -15.74
C PRO A 21 -24.12 -15.29 -15.75
N PRO A 22 -22.98 -15.16 -15.04
CA PRO A 22 -22.14 -13.98 -15.18
C PRO A 22 -21.74 -13.78 -16.65
N LEU A 23 -21.90 -12.56 -17.15
CA LEU A 23 -21.58 -12.21 -18.53
C LEU A 23 -20.21 -11.52 -18.58
N PRO A 24 -19.38 -11.81 -19.60
CA PRO A 24 -18.09 -11.15 -19.75
C PRO A 24 -18.31 -9.67 -20.11
N PHE A 25 -17.90 -8.77 -19.21
CA PHE A 25 -17.97 -7.33 -19.44
C PHE A 25 -16.57 -6.72 -19.31
N THR A 26 -16.28 -5.70 -20.12
CA THR A 26 -15.00 -4.99 -20.03
C THR A 26 -15.12 -3.92 -18.95
N VAL A 27 -14.26 -4.02 -17.95
CA VAL A 27 -14.20 -3.08 -16.82
C VAL A 27 -12.79 -2.54 -16.67
N LYS A 28 -12.71 -1.27 -16.24
CA LYS A 28 -11.46 -0.65 -15.81
C LYS A 28 -10.99 -1.37 -14.55
N SER A 29 -9.82 -1.98 -14.60
CA SER A 29 -9.24 -2.78 -13.51
C SER A 29 -7.81 -2.34 -13.20
N TYR A 30 -7.32 -2.78 -12.05
CA TYR A 30 -5.99 -2.44 -11.55
C TYR A 30 -5.30 -3.70 -11.03
N ASP A 31 -3.99 -3.80 -11.20
CA ASP A 31 -3.19 -4.95 -10.75
C ASP A 31 -2.04 -4.38 -9.93
N TYR A 32 -2.05 -4.64 -8.62
CA TYR A 32 -1.11 -4.05 -7.67
C TYR A 32 -0.38 -5.11 -6.87
N VAL A 33 0.86 -4.80 -6.49
CA VAL A 33 1.55 -5.47 -5.39
C VAL A 33 1.76 -4.44 -4.30
N PHE A 34 1.12 -4.64 -3.15
CA PHE A 34 1.34 -3.82 -1.97
C PHE A 34 2.57 -4.32 -1.24
N VAL A 35 3.55 -3.45 -1.02
CA VAL A 35 4.79 -3.74 -0.30
C VAL A 35 4.84 -2.83 0.91
N LEU A 36 4.72 -3.42 2.10
CA LEU A 36 4.69 -2.68 3.36
C LEU A 36 6.02 -2.74 4.09
N ASP A 37 6.53 -1.57 4.45
CA ASP A 37 7.61 -1.41 5.43
C ASP A 37 7.15 -1.91 6.80
N ILE A 38 7.87 -2.88 7.35
CA ILE A 38 7.63 -3.40 8.71
C ILE A 38 8.80 -3.13 9.67
N THR A 39 9.67 -2.16 9.33
CA THR A 39 10.78 -1.74 10.17
C THR A 39 10.29 -1.01 11.45
N ARG A 40 11.20 -0.83 12.40
CA ARG A 40 10.88 -0.26 13.72
C ARG A 40 10.28 1.14 13.67
N SER A 41 10.66 1.97 12.70
CA SER A 41 10.14 3.33 12.57
C SER A 41 8.64 3.34 12.20
N MET A 42 8.13 2.26 11.59
CA MET A 42 6.70 2.06 11.33
C MET A 42 5.88 1.78 12.60
N ASN A 43 6.52 1.53 13.75
CA ASN A 43 5.83 1.43 15.04
C ASN A 43 5.58 2.80 15.71
N VAL A 44 6.09 3.90 15.15
CA VAL A 44 5.84 5.25 15.66
C VAL A 44 4.34 5.55 15.65
N GLN A 45 3.86 6.10 16.76
CA GLN A 45 2.44 6.38 17.02
C GLN A 45 2.13 7.87 16.81
N ASP A 46 2.24 8.33 15.57
CA ASP A 46 1.99 9.72 15.17
C ASP A 46 0.68 9.92 14.39
N TYR A 47 -0.07 8.85 14.13
CA TYR A 47 -1.45 8.94 13.64
C TYR A 47 -2.46 8.87 14.77
N SER A 48 -3.69 9.28 14.47
CA SER A 48 -4.84 9.12 15.35
C SER A 48 -5.91 8.21 14.71
N ASP A 49 -6.54 7.38 15.52
CA ASP A 49 -7.75 6.66 15.15
C ASP A 49 -8.99 7.57 15.14
N LYS A 50 -10.15 6.96 14.85
CA LYS A 50 -11.45 7.64 14.76
C LYS A 50 -11.93 8.22 16.09
N HIS A 51 -11.37 7.75 17.21
CA HIS A 51 -11.69 8.13 18.57
C HIS A 51 -10.62 9.05 19.19
N GLY A 52 -9.58 9.41 18.43
CA GLY A 52 -8.46 10.24 18.88
C GLY A 52 -7.37 9.47 19.63
N GLY A 53 -7.40 8.13 19.63
CA GLY A 53 -6.34 7.29 20.16
C GLY A 53 -5.12 7.25 19.23
N ALA A 54 -3.91 7.32 19.80
CA ALA A 54 -2.69 7.22 19.01
C ALA A 54 -2.53 5.82 18.41
N ILE A 55 -2.26 5.75 17.10
CA ILE A 55 -2.03 4.50 16.37
C ILE A 55 -0.73 4.56 15.62
N SER A 56 -0.11 3.40 15.39
CA SER A 56 1.16 3.32 14.67
C SER A 56 0.99 3.63 13.18
N ARG A 57 2.09 4.04 12.54
CA ARG A 57 2.21 4.13 11.08
C ARG A 57 1.84 2.81 10.40
N LEU A 58 2.27 1.68 10.96
CA LEU A 58 1.94 0.34 10.48
C LEU A 58 0.42 0.10 10.48
N GLU A 59 -0.26 0.39 11.59
CA GLU A 59 -1.72 0.20 11.69
C GLU A 59 -2.48 1.15 10.77
N LYS A 60 -2.02 2.40 10.64
CA LYS A 60 -2.57 3.34 9.67
C LYS A 60 -2.42 2.84 8.23
N ALA A 61 -1.24 2.35 7.86
CA ALA A 61 -0.96 1.80 6.53
C ALA A 61 -1.84 0.58 6.24
N LYS A 62 -1.97 -0.37 7.18
CA LYS A 62 -2.88 -1.53 7.08
C LYS A 62 -4.32 -1.09 6.85
N ALA A 63 -4.82 -0.13 7.63
CA ALA A 63 -6.18 0.39 7.46
C ALA A 63 -6.39 1.07 6.09
N ALA A 64 -5.38 1.77 5.58
CA ALA A 64 -5.41 2.42 4.28
C ALA A 64 -5.34 1.41 3.12
N MET A 65 -4.49 0.39 3.21
CA MET A 65 -4.41 -0.73 2.27
C MET A 65 -5.74 -1.47 2.17
N LEU A 66 -6.38 -1.79 3.31
CA LEU A 66 -7.70 -2.43 3.34
C LEU A 66 -8.78 -1.55 2.68
N HIS A 67 -8.77 -0.25 2.98
CA HIS A 67 -9.72 0.68 2.38
C HIS A 67 -9.51 0.84 0.87
N ALA A 68 -8.25 0.93 0.43
CA ALA A 68 -7.88 0.97 -0.98
C ALA A 68 -8.33 -0.28 -1.71
N ALA A 69 -8.00 -1.47 -1.18
CA ALA A 69 -8.42 -2.75 -1.76
C ALA A 69 -9.95 -2.81 -1.92
N ARG A 70 -10.73 -2.47 -0.87
CA ARG A 70 -12.20 -2.43 -0.96
C ARG A 70 -12.75 -1.44 -1.99
N SER A 71 -11.99 -0.40 -2.29
CA SER A 71 -12.43 0.67 -3.20
C SER A 71 -12.12 0.36 -4.67
N LEU A 72 -11.33 -0.68 -4.94
CA LEU A 72 -11.03 -1.10 -6.30
C LEU A 72 -12.25 -1.79 -6.94
N PRO A 73 -12.50 -1.57 -8.24
CA PRO A 73 -13.54 -2.29 -8.95
C PRO A 73 -13.21 -3.79 -9.04
N CYS A 74 -14.25 -4.64 -8.99
CA CYS A 74 -14.09 -6.08 -9.18
C CYS A 74 -13.39 -6.39 -10.50
N GLY A 75 -12.53 -7.40 -10.47
CA GLY A 75 -11.58 -7.72 -11.53
C GLY A 75 -10.19 -7.15 -11.33
N SER A 76 -10.05 -6.21 -10.40
CA SER A 76 -8.73 -5.76 -9.94
C SER A 76 -8.06 -6.84 -9.09
N LYS A 77 -6.74 -6.86 -9.09
CA LYS A 77 -5.93 -7.80 -8.33
C LYS A 77 -4.99 -7.09 -7.37
N VAL A 78 -4.77 -7.71 -6.20
CA VAL A 78 -3.84 -7.22 -5.19
C VAL A 78 -2.97 -8.37 -4.69
N GLY A 79 -1.66 -8.22 -4.86
CA GLY A 79 -0.64 -9.04 -4.22
C GLY A 79 -0.15 -8.36 -2.95
N LEU A 80 0.48 -9.15 -2.07
CA LEU A 80 0.97 -8.64 -0.80
C LEU A 80 2.41 -9.08 -0.56
N ALA A 81 3.21 -8.13 -0.11
CA ALA A 81 4.59 -8.29 0.26
C ALA A 81 4.92 -7.38 1.44
N VAL A 82 6.01 -7.72 2.12
CA VAL A 82 6.62 -6.88 3.15
C VAL A 82 8.09 -6.69 2.82
N PHE A 83 8.73 -5.70 3.43
CA PHE A 83 10.19 -5.64 3.46
C PHE A 83 10.68 -5.23 4.84
N THR A 84 11.87 -5.70 5.18
CA THR A 84 12.67 -5.15 6.27
C THR A 84 14.14 -5.17 5.88
N GLU A 85 14.96 -4.34 6.52
CA GLU A 85 16.32 -4.04 6.10
C GLU A 85 16.35 -3.56 4.65
N ARG A 86 16.62 -4.47 3.70
CA ARG A 86 16.70 -4.17 2.28
C ARG A 86 16.01 -5.20 1.40
N VAL A 87 15.41 -6.24 1.97
CA VAL A 87 14.95 -7.41 1.20
C VAL A 87 13.43 -7.46 1.20
N PRO A 88 12.77 -7.54 0.03
CA PRO A 88 11.34 -7.80 -0.05
C PRO A 88 11.04 -9.29 0.13
N ALA A 89 9.90 -9.59 0.73
CA ALA A 89 9.32 -10.93 0.80
C ALA A 89 7.89 -10.89 0.26
N LEU A 90 7.67 -11.52 -0.90
CA LEU A 90 6.34 -11.71 -1.47
C LEU A 90 5.58 -12.76 -0.65
N LEU A 91 4.46 -12.37 -0.04
CA LEU A 91 3.59 -13.29 0.70
C LEU A 91 2.69 -14.07 -0.26
N TYR A 92 2.11 -13.37 -1.24
CA TYR A 92 1.39 -13.98 -2.36
C TYR A 92 1.31 -13.05 -3.56
N SER A 93 1.25 -13.65 -4.75
CA SER A 93 1.01 -12.97 -6.02
C SER A 93 -0.41 -12.38 -6.11
N PRO A 94 -0.67 -11.40 -6.99
CA PRO A 94 -1.97 -10.76 -7.07
C PRO A 94 -3.17 -11.71 -7.24
N ILE A 95 -4.11 -11.63 -6.29
CA ILE A 95 -5.40 -12.35 -6.28
C ILE A 95 -6.56 -11.37 -6.51
N GLU A 96 -7.70 -11.86 -6.98
CA GLU A 96 -8.82 -10.98 -7.37
C GLU A 96 -9.52 -10.42 -6.13
N VAL A 97 -9.70 -9.10 -6.10
CA VAL A 97 -10.13 -8.38 -4.90
C VAL A 97 -11.52 -8.81 -4.43
N CYS A 98 -12.52 -8.94 -5.31
CA CYS A 98 -13.89 -9.21 -4.89
C CYS A 98 -14.12 -10.66 -4.46
N ASN A 99 -13.52 -11.63 -5.15
CA ASN A 99 -13.63 -13.05 -4.87
C ASN A 99 -12.81 -13.44 -3.65
N ASP A 100 -11.61 -12.87 -3.50
CA ASP A 100 -10.64 -13.28 -2.48
C ASP A 100 -10.45 -12.22 -1.38
N TYR A 101 -11.38 -11.25 -1.27
CA TYR A 101 -11.34 -10.19 -0.25
C TYR A 101 -11.08 -10.70 1.17
N PRO A 102 -11.74 -11.79 1.66
CA PRO A 102 -11.50 -12.27 3.01
C PRO A 102 -10.05 -12.70 3.26
N ILE A 103 -9.36 -13.21 2.23
CA ILE A 103 -7.95 -13.61 2.31
C ILE A 103 -7.06 -12.36 2.37
N LEU A 104 -7.33 -11.37 1.51
CA LEU A 104 -6.64 -10.07 1.54
C LEU A 104 -6.77 -9.41 2.91
N GLU A 105 -8.00 -9.37 3.43
CA GLU A 105 -8.32 -8.77 4.71
C GLU A 105 -7.58 -9.44 5.87
N ALA A 106 -7.70 -10.77 5.97
CA ALA A 106 -7.02 -11.53 7.01
C ALA A 106 -5.49 -11.38 6.93
N SER A 107 -4.92 -11.41 5.72
CA SER A 107 -3.48 -11.31 5.51
C SER A 107 -2.95 -9.93 5.88
N ILE A 108 -3.62 -8.84 5.46
CA ILE A 108 -3.22 -7.48 5.82
C ILE A 108 -3.36 -7.25 7.32
N HIS A 109 -4.43 -7.76 7.95
CA HIS A 109 -4.59 -7.66 9.40
C HIS A 109 -3.49 -8.38 10.18
N ALA A 110 -3.02 -9.53 9.67
CA ALA A 110 -1.97 -10.33 10.28
C ALA A 110 -0.56 -9.72 10.15
N LEU A 111 -0.37 -8.69 9.32
CA LEU A 111 0.92 -8.01 9.21
C LEU A 111 1.31 -7.38 10.54
N ASP A 112 2.53 -7.71 10.97
CA ASP A 112 3.07 -7.32 12.26
C ASP A 112 4.56 -7.02 12.14
N TRP A 113 5.04 -6.03 12.88
CA TRP A 113 6.46 -5.64 12.90
C TRP A 113 7.37 -6.79 13.35
N ARG A 114 6.86 -7.75 14.15
CA ARG A 114 7.59 -8.95 14.61
C ARG A 114 7.92 -9.93 13.49
N MET A 115 7.33 -9.76 12.30
CA MET A 115 7.70 -10.52 11.12
C MET A 115 9.07 -10.09 10.54
N ALA A 116 9.63 -8.97 11.01
CA ALA A 116 10.94 -8.48 10.56
C ALA A 116 12.08 -9.41 11.02
N TRP A 117 12.92 -9.85 10.08
CA TRP A 117 14.08 -10.71 10.35
C TRP A 117 15.35 -9.94 10.71
N VAL A 118 15.44 -8.65 10.35
CA VAL A 118 16.55 -7.74 10.68
C VAL A 118 15.96 -6.38 11.08
N ALA A 119 16.69 -5.66 11.94
CA ALA A 119 16.22 -4.44 12.61
C ALA A 119 16.64 -3.14 11.90
N ASP A 120 17.51 -3.22 10.91
CA ASP A 120 18.00 -2.10 10.09
C ASP A 120 16.93 -1.68 9.06
N SER A 121 17.11 -0.50 8.48
CA SER A 121 16.29 0.03 7.39
C SER A 121 17.19 0.62 6.31
N ASN A 122 17.04 0.12 5.08
CA ASN A 122 17.66 0.61 3.86
C ASN A 122 16.60 0.74 2.76
N ILE A 123 15.83 1.81 2.80
CA ILE A 123 14.67 2.11 1.95
C ILE A 123 15.07 2.19 0.48
N GLY A 124 16.18 2.88 0.17
CA GLY A 124 16.68 2.96 -1.21
C GLY A 124 16.97 1.57 -1.79
N GLN A 125 17.71 0.73 -1.06
CA GLN A 125 18.02 -0.64 -1.50
C GLN A 125 16.78 -1.56 -1.47
N ALA A 126 15.88 -1.38 -0.51
CA ALA A 126 14.61 -2.11 -0.45
C ALA A 126 13.75 -1.82 -1.68
N LEU A 127 13.64 -0.55 -2.08
CA LEU A 127 12.93 -0.16 -3.30
C LEU A 127 13.58 -0.79 -4.54
N TYR A 128 14.91 -0.75 -4.65
CA TYR A 128 15.65 -1.37 -5.75
C TYR A 128 15.35 -2.88 -5.84
N ASN A 129 15.55 -3.61 -4.75
CA ASN A 129 15.32 -5.05 -4.69
C ASN A 129 13.83 -5.40 -4.93
N THR A 130 12.91 -4.54 -4.51
CA THR A 130 11.48 -4.70 -4.78
C THR A 130 11.17 -4.49 -6.25
N ARG A 131 11.76 -3.49 -6.90
CA ARG A 131 11.59 -3.29 -8.35
C ARG A 131 12.16 -4.46 -9.14
N GLU A 132 13.29 -5.03 -8.74
CA GLU A 132 13.80 -6.28 -9.32
C GLU A 132 12.80 -7.44 -9.15
N LEU A 133 12.23 -7.61 -7.96
CA LEU A 133 11.20 -8.63 -7.72
C LEU A 133 9.98 -8.43 -8.65
N MET A 134 9.56 -7.19 -8.90
CA MET A 134 8.45 -6.86 -9.80
C MET A 134 8.70 -7.24 -11.27
N MET A 135 9.95 -7.50 -11.67
CA MET A 135 10.30 -7.98 -13.01
C MET A 135 10.07 -9.49 -13.19
N ASN A 136 9.72 -10.21 -12.12
CA ASN A 136 9.38 -11.63 -12.21
C ASN A 136 8.09 -11.85 -13.02
N ASP A 137 8.05 -12.91 -13.83
CA ASP A 137 6.90 -13.27 -14.68
C ASP A 137 5.56 -13.31 -13.94
N VAL A 138 5.56 -13.73 -12.67
CA VAL A 138 4.36 -13.81 -11.83
C VAL A 138 3.75 -12.44 -11.52
N LEU A 139 4.56 -11.38 -11.56
CA LEU A 139 4.17 -9.99 -11.26
C LEU A 139 4.15 -9.10 -12.51
N THR A 140 4.32 -9.70 -13.69
CA THR A 140 4.34 -8.97 -14.96
C THR A 140 3.03 -8.19 -15.16
N GLY A 141 3.18 -6.88 -15.37
CA GLY A 141 2.06 -5.96 -15.58
C GLY A 141 1.47 -5.38 -14.30
N SER A 142 1.81 -5.91 -13.12
CA SER A 142 1.42 -5.34 -11.84
C SER A 142 2.17 -4.04 -11.56
N LYS A 143 1.52 -3.12 -10.86
CA LYS A 143 2.10 -1.85 -10.40
C LYS A 143 2.50 -1.96 -8.94
N LEU A 144 3.64 -1.37 -8.60
CA LEU A 144 4.13 -1.37 -7.22
C LEU A 144 3.41 -0.30 -6.39
N VAL A 145 2.91 -0.67 -5.21
CA VAL A 145 2.49 0.28 -4.16
C VAL A 145 3.42 0.08 -2.97
N PHE A 146 4.39 0.98 -2.81
CA PHE A 146 5.44 0.86 -1.81
C PHE A 146 5.15 1.80 -0.63
N LEU A 147 4.85 1.25 0.55
CA LEU A 147 4.45 2.01 1.73
C LEU A 147 5.59 2.06 2.74
N THR A 148 6.10 3.25 3.06
CA THR A 148 7.22 3.46 4.00
C THR A 148 7.20 4.87 4.57
N ASP A 149 7.85 5.08 5.71
CA ASP A 149 8.15 6.42 6.23
C ASP A 149 9.44 7.03 5.68
N GLY A 150 10.23 6.25 4.94
CA GLY A 150 11.50 6.69 4.34
C GLY A 150 12.64 6.81 5.35
N HIS A 151 12.49 6.30 6.57
CA HIS A 151 13.53 6.39 7.59
C HIS A 151 14.64 5.36 7.35
N GLU A 152 15.83 5.87 7.02
CA GLU A 152 17.04 5.07 6.83
C GLU A 152 17.80 4.90 8.16
N ALA A 153 17.97 3.65 8.62
CA ALA A 153 18.57 3.34 9.91
C ALA A 153 19.61 2.22 9.78
N PRO A 154 20.92 2.54 9.86
CA PRO A 154 21.51 3.89 9.96
C PRO A 154 21.30 4.74 8.69
N PRO A 155 21.48 6.07 8.78
CA PRO A 155 21.41 6.95 7.60
C PRO A 155 22.34 6.48 6.49
N ILE A 156 21.82 6.33 5.27
CA ILE A 156 22.60 5.81 4.15
C ILE A 156 23.72 6.77 3.73
N ASN A 157 24.81 6.19 3.25
CA ASN A 157 25.88 6.94 2.60
C ASN A 157 25.55 7.05 1.09
N PRO A 158 25.33 8.26 0.56
CA PRO A 158 24.91 8.44 -0.84
C PRO A 158 25.88 7.86 -1.88
N ARG A 159 27.16 7.66 -1.53
CA ARG A 159 28.14 7.00 -2.41
C ARG A 159 27.77 5.55 -2.75
N TYR A 160 26.99 4.91 -1.89
CA TYR A 160 26.58 3.52 -2.01
C TYR A 160 25.07 3.40 -2.25
N ALA A 161 24.42 4.48 -2.70
CA ALA A 161 23.03 4.40 -3.13
C ALA A 161 22.91 3.46 -4.35
N PRO A 162 21.83 2.66 -4.45
CA PRO A 162 21.62 1.77 -5.57
C PRO A 162 21.44 2.55 -6.89
N ASP A 163 21.92 1.97 -7.98
CA ASP A 163 21.73 2.49 -9.33
C ASP A 163 20.51 1.84 -9.99
N PHE A 164 19.44 2.61 -10.16
CA PHE A 164 18.17 2.15 -10.73
C PHE A 164 18.17 2.09 -12.27
N SER A 165 19.22 2.58 -12.95
CA SER A 165 19.24 2.72 -14.41
C SER A 165 19.04 1.41 -15.18
N TYR A 166 19.36 0.26 -14.57
CA TYR A 166 19.19 -1.07 -15.16
C TYR A 166 17.76 -1.63 -15.07
N LEU A 167 16.88 -1.00 -14.30
CA LEU A 167 15.52 -1.48 -14.04
C LEU A 167 14.47 -0.88 -14.97
N ASP A 168 14.83 0.19 -15.68
CA ASP A 168 13.99 0.80 -16.69
C ASP A 168 14.35 0.19 -18.06
N THR A 169 13.37 -0.42 -18.73
CA THR A 169 13.58 -1.03 -20.05
C THR A 169 13.33 -0.01 -21.15
N GLU A 170 14.12 -0.03 -22.25
CA GLU A 170 14.01 0.91 -23.38
C GLU A 170 12.59 0.98 -24.01
N ASP A 171 11.78 -0.07 -23.86
CA ASP A 171 10.41 -0.15 -24.39
C ASP A 171 9.35 0.62 -23.55
N GLN A 172 9.75 1.26 -22.44
CA GLN A 172 8.82 2.04 -21.60
C GLN A 172 8.59 3.43 -22.21
N LYS A 173 7.32 3.73 -22.52
CA LYS A 173 6.92 5.08 -22.95
C LYS A 173 7.21 6.11 -21.85
N GLU A 174 7.53 7.36 -22.21
CA GLU A 174 7.82 8.45 -21.25
C GLU A 174 6.73 8.63 -20.16
N ASP A 175 5.47 8.33 -20.51
CA ASP A 175 4.33 8.47 -19.60
C ASP A 175 4.10 7.24 -18.69
N TRP A 176 4.81 6.13 -18.91
CA TRP A 176 4.66 4.93 -18.10
C TRP A 176 5.10 5.19 -16.66
N LYS A 177 4.37 4.60 -15.71
CA LYS A 177 4.70 4.65 -14.29
C LYS A 177 4.90 3.24 -13.73
N ALA A 178 6.00 3.02 -13.01
CA ALA A 178 6.29 1.74 -12.36
C ALA A 178 5.33 1.44 -11.19
N GLY A 179 4.76 2.48 -10.61
CA GLY A 179 3.88 2.38 -9.46
C GLY A 179 3.78 3.70 -8.69
N ILE A 180 3.58 3.59 -7.38
CA ILE A 180 3.44 4.72 -6.46
C ILE A 180 4.14 4.42 -5.13
N ILE A 181 4.84 5.41 -4.60
CA ILE A 181 5.37 5.42 -3.24
C ILE A 181 4.36 6.14 -2.34
N ILE A 182 3.94 5.46 -1.28
CA ILE A 182 3.06 6.00 -0.25
C ILE A 182 3.91 6.35 0.97
N GLY A 183 4.07 7.65 1.21
CA GLY A 183 4.72 8.14 2.42
C GLY A 183 3.81 7.97 3.64
N VAL A 184 4.30 7.31 4.69
CA VAL A 184 3.55 7.05 5.93
C VAL A 184 4.18 7.77 7.10
N GLY A 185 3.38 8.47 7.90
CA GLY A 185 3.80 9.18 9.10
C GLY A 185 3.63 10.68 8.97
N GLU A 186 3.84 11.36 10.10
CA GLU A 186 3.82 12.81 10.19
C GLU A 186 5.18 13.41 9.83
N LEU A 187 5.18 14.66 9.38
CA LEU A 187 6.40 15.40 9.04
C LEU A 187 7.22 15.80 10.29
N GLY A 188 6.56 15.88 11.44
CA GLY A 188 7.19 16.17 12.72
C GLY A 188 7.98 14.98 13.28
N LEU A 189 9.07 15.26 14.01
CA LEU A 189 9.82 14.24 14.72
C LEU A 189 8.98 13.61 15.84
N SER A 190 8.89 12.29 15.82
CA SER A 190 8.15 11.49 16.80
C SER A 190 9.04 10.40 17.38
N LYS A 191 8.78 10.01 18.64
CA LYS A 191 9.59 9.01 19.33
C LYS A 191 9.32 7.62 18.78
N ILE A 192 10.38 6.83 18.60
CA ILE A 192 10.28 5.43 18.18
C ILE A 192 10.09 4.55 19.42
N PRO A 193 8.99 3.80 19.56
CA PRO A 193 8.78 2.91 20.70
C PRO A 193 9.79 1.75 20.73
N LYS A 194 10.18 1.34 21.93
CA LYS A 194 10.94 0.11 22.20
C LYS A 194 10.02 -0.95 22.75
N PHE A 195 10.21 -2.18 22.28
CA PHE A 195 9.49 -3.37 22.74
C PHE A 195 10.47 -4.39 23.28
N ASP A 196 10.02 -5.19 24.26
CA ASP A 196 10.72 -6.39 24.71
C ASP A 196 10.37 -7.62 23.84
N GLU A 197 10.87 -8.79 24.23
CA GLU A 197 10.68 -10.06 23.52
C GLU A 197 9.21 -10.52 23.49
N ASP A 198 8.41 -10.11 24.49
CA ASP A 198 6.98 -10.40 24.58
C ASP A 198 6.12 -9.41 23.77
N GLY A 199 6.75 -8.38 23.18
CA GLY A 199 6.08 -7.33 22.43
C GLY A 199 5.44 -6.25 23.30
N VAL A 200 5.84 -6.14 24.57
CA VAL A 200 5.38 -5.10 25.49
C VAL A 200 6.25 -3.86 25.29
N GLN A 201 5.61 -2.69 25.22
CA GLN A 201 6.35 -1.43 25.09
C GLN A 201 7.07 -1.09 26.42
N ILE A 202 8.40 -1.07 26.38
CA ILE A 202 9.27 -0.81 27.54
C ILE A 202 9.83 0.62 27.57
N GLY A 203 9.56 1.43 26.54
CA GLY A 203 10.00 2.83 26.48
C GLY A 203 10.15 3.34 25.06
N PHE A 204 11.13 4.22 24.85
CA PHE A 204 11.47 4.80 23.55
C PHE A 204 12.98 4.76 23.31
N TYR A 205 13.39 4.82 22.04
CA TYR A 205 14.80 5.00 21.67
C TYR A 205 15.32 6.37 22.08
N THR A 206 16.56 6.37 22.55
CA THR A 206 17.37 7.52 22.97
C THR A 206 18.56 7.65 22.02
N ALA A 207 19.24 8.79 22.06
CA ALA A 207 20.40 9.06 21.19
C ALA A 207 21.53 8.03 21.40
N GLU A 208 21.63 7.44 22.58
CA GLU A 208 22.64 6.43 22.90
C GLU A 208 22.33 5.05 22.32
N ASP A 209 21.08 4.79 21.94
CA ASP A 209 20.65 3.46 21.48
C ASP A 209 20.88 3.23 19.99
N VAL A 210 21.17 4.28 19.22
CA VAL A 210 21.19 4.20 17.76
C VAL A 210 22.41 4.91 17.16
N PRO A 211 22.97 4.36 16.06
CA PRO A 211 23.95 5.09 15.28
C PRO A 211 23.32 6.31 14.59
N HIS A 212 24.02 7.45 14.63
CA HIS A 212 23.58 8.69 13.97
C HIS A 212 24.19 8.94 12.59
N ALA A 213 25.02 8.02 12.11
CA ALA A 213 25.58 8.05 10.76
C ALA A 213 26.00 6.63 10.34
N SER A 214 25.90 6.33 9.04
CA SER A 214 26.54 5.14 8.50
C SER A 214 28.06 5.28 8.55
N ARG A 215 28.71 4.21 8.99
CA ARG A 215 30.17 4.02 8.94
C ARG A 215 30.58 2.97 7.91
N PHE A 216 29.67 2.63 7.00
CA PHE A 216 29.92 1.67 5.95
C PHE A 216 30.69 2.32 4.79
N GLY A 217 31.79 1.68 4.40
CA GLY A 217 32.63 2.11 3.27
C GLY A 217 33.45 3.37 3.57
N LEU A 218 33.63 4.19 2.54
CA LEU A 218 34.30 5.50 2.62
C LEU A 218 33.30 6.60 2.93
N PRO A 219 33.66 7.64 3.70
CA PRO A 219 32.78 8.78 3.92
C PRO A 219 32.35 9.43 2.61
N ALA A 220 31.10 9.88 2.56
CA ALA A 220 30.54 10.59 1.41
C ALA A 220 31.46 11.77 1.02
N ASP A 221 31.86 12.54 2.03
CA ASP A 221 32.77 13.68 1.92
C ASP A 221 33.82 13.63 3.06
N PRO A 222 35.03 13.10 2.79
CA PRO A 222 36.10 13.04 3.79
C PRO A 222 36.49 14.40 4.39
N SER A 223 36.29 15.50 3.67
CA SER A 223 36.69 16.84 4.13
C SER A 223 35.85 17.36 5.29
N LYS A 224 34.65 16.80 5.47
CA LYS A 224 33.70 17.17 6.54
C LYS A 224 33.81 16.27 7.77
N VAL A 225 34.71 15.28 7.74
CA VAL A 225 34.88 14.33 8.84
C VAL A 225 35.94 14.85 9.80
N GLU A 226 35.50 15.30 10.97
CA GLU A 226 36.41 15.77 12.02
C GLU A 226 37.30 14.64 12.53
N GLY A 227 38.61 14.84 12.49
CA GLY A 227 39.59 13.81 12.86
C GLY A 227 39.75 12.71 11.82
N TYR A 228 39.41 12.98 10.54
CA TYR A 228 39.60 12.04 9.44
C TYR A 228 41.03 11.52 9.32
N ILE A 229 41.20 10.21 9.40
CA ILE A 229 42.47 9.51 9.17
C ILE A 229 42.21 8.46 8.06
N PRO A 230 42.70 8.66 6.82
CA PRO A 230 42.25 7.91 5.64
C PRO A 230 42.18 6.39 5.76
N ARG A 231 43.16 5.78 6.44
CA ARG A 231 43.24 4.32 6.63
C ARG A 231 42.78 3.85 8.00
N ASN A 232 43.09 4.61 9.06
CA ASN A 232 42.96 4.14 10.44
C ASN A 232 41.81 4.80 11.22
N GLY A 233 41.14 5.79 10.63
CA GLY A 233 40.00 6.50 11.21
C GLY A 233 39.21 7.24 10.13
N PRO A 234 38.72 6.56 9.08
CA PRO A 234 38.06 7.22 7.94
C PRO A 234 36.73 7.90 8.31
N TRP A 235 36.24 7.67 9.53
CA TRP A 235 35.01 8.25 10.06
C TRP A 235 35.25 9.23 11.21
N GLY A 236 36.51 9.61 11.42
CA GLY A 236 36.86 10.55 12.47
C GLY A 236 36.85 9.96 13.86
N THR A 237 37.18 10.79 14.84
CA THR A 237 37.16 10.45 16.27
C THR A 237 36.02 11.12 17.02
N ALA A 238 35.33 12.08 16.40
CA ALA A 238 34.21 12.79 16.99
C ALA A 238 32.95 11.91 17.12
N LYS A 239 32.19 12.09 18.20
CA LYS A 239 30.86 11.47 18.36
C LYS A 239 29.87 12.20 17.44
N VAL A 240 29.22 11.47 16.54
CA VAL A 240 28.13 12.03 15.73
C VAL A 240 26.89 12.18 16.62
N VAL A 241 26.32 13.38 16.65
CA VAL A 241 25.06 13.69 17.34
C VAL A 241 23.99 13.90 16.27
N GLY A 242 22.85 13.24 16.44
CA GLY A 242 21.75 13.32 15.48
C GLY A 242 20.41 13.00 16.11
N THR A 243 19.38 12.96 15.27
CA THR A 243 17.99 12.71 15.68
C THR A 243 17.48 11.33 15.31
N GLU A 244 18.35 10.39 14.90
CA GLU A 244 17.94 9.05 14.42
C GLU A 244 17.20 8.19 15.46
N HIS A 245 17.16 8.61 16.73
CA HIS A 245 16.33 7.99 17.76
C HIS A 245 14.86 8.44 17.69
N LEU A 246 14.57 9.43 16.84
CA LEU A 246 13.26 9.96 16.49
C LEU A 246 13.02 9.72 15.01
N SER A 247 11.78 9.50 14.61
CA SER A 247 11.42 9.34 13.20
C SER A 247 10.38 10.37 12.77
N SER A 248 10.49 10.80 11.52
CA SER A 248 9.53 11.61 10.78
C SER A 248 9.41 11.01 9.38
N LEU A 249 8.30 11.27 8.71
CA LEU A 249 8.18 10.99 7.28
C LEU A 249 9.27 11.75 6.51
N LYS A 250 10.10 11.04 5.75
CA LYS A 250 11.14 11.61 4.88
C LYS A 250 10.55 11.94 3.51
N GLN A 251 9.58 12.85 3.48
CA GLN A 251 8.79 13.16 2.28
C GLN A 251 9.66 13.55 1.07
N ASP A 252 10.57 14.51 1.22
CA ASP A 252 11.42 14.98 0.10
C ASP A 252 12.28 13.84 -0.46
N TYR A 253 12.80 12.97 0.41
CA TYR A 253 13.58 11.81 0.03
C TYR A 253 12.74 10.80 -0.77
N LEU A 254 11.52 10.49 -0.30
CA LEU A 254 10.61 9.59 -1.01
C LEU A 254 10.10 10.18 -2.34
N MET A 255 9.91 11.49 -2.43
CA MET A 255 9.57 12.16 -3.68
C MET A 255 10.70 12.07 -4.71
N GLU A 256 11.95 12.23 -4.27
CA GLU A 256 13.12 12.07 -5.14
C GLU A 256 13.29 10.62 -5.59
N LEU A 257 13.13 9.65 -4.69
CA LEU A 257 13.12 8.23 -5.06
C LEU A 257 12.01 7.92 -6.08
N ALA A 258 10.80 8.44 -5.87
CA ALA A 258 9.68 8.22 -6.78
C ALA A 258 10.00 8.78 -8.18
N LYS A 259 10.53 10.01 -8.23
CA LYS A 259 10.92 10.66 -9.49
C LYS A 259 12.00 9.88 -10.24
N GLN A 260 13.06 9.45 -9.55
CA GLN A 260 14.15 8.66 -10.13
C GLN A 260 13.71 7.30 -10.67
N ASN A 261 12.57 6.79 -10.20
CA ASN A 261 12.04 5.47 -10.53
C ASN A 261 10.78 5.49 -11.41
N HIS A 262 10.43 6.64 -11.98
CA HIS A 262 9.18 6.82 -12.73
C HIS A 262 7.94 6.35 -11.94
N MET A 263 7.91 6.62 -10.64
CA MET A 263 6.79 6.35 -9.75
C MET A 263 6.08 7.64 -9.36
N LEU A 264 4.80 7.53 -9.03
CA LEU A 264 4.09 8.61 -8.37
C LEU A 264 4.44 8.65 -6.87
N TYR A 265 4.17 9.77 -6.22
CA TYR A 265 4.26 9.90 -4.77
C TYR A 265 2.91 10.36 -4.19
N HIS A 266 2.55 9.82 -3.04
CA HIS A 266 1.40 10.28 -2.26
C HIS A 266 1.68 10.17 -0.76
N HIS A 267 1.36 11.20 0.00
CA HIS A 267 1.43 11.19 1.47
C HIS A 267 0.12 10.63 2.04
N LEU A 268 0.21 9.62 2.91
CA LEU A 268 -0.94 9.00 3.56
C LEU A 268 -1.49 9.87 4.69
N GLU A 269 -2.25 10.92 4.37
CA GLU A 269 -2.99 11.67 5.40
C GLU A 269 -4.29 10.93 5.78
N ASN A 270 -5.03 10.47 4.78
CA ASN A 270 -6.28 9.74 4.96
C ASN A 270 -6.46 8.61 3.94
N ASN A 271 -7.29 7.65 4.32
CA ASN A 271 -7.44 6.41 3.57
C ASN A 271 -8.15 6.64 2.22
N ALA A 272 -9.08 7.61 2.15
CA ALA A 272 -9.86 7.86 0.95
C ALA A 272 -9.03 8.50 -0.17
N ASP A 273 -8.13 9.42 0.18
CA ASP A 273 -7.24 10.04 -0.80
C ASP A 273 -6.17 9.07 -1.32
N MET A 274 -5.66 8.16 -0.48
CA MET A 274 -4.83 7.05 -0.95
C MET A 274 -5.61 6.13 -1.90
N ALA A 275 -6.85 5.77 -1.56
CA ALA A 275 -7.67 4.94 -2.46
C ALA A 275 -7.92 5.63 -3.81
N ARG A 276 -8.07 6.96 -3.83
CA ARG A 276 -8.23 7.74 -5.06
C ARG A 276 -6.95 7.79 -5.88
N SER A 277 -5.77 7.93 -5.24
CA SER A 277 -4.49 7.96 -5.93
C SER A 277 -4.17 6.62 -6.61
N LEU A 278 -4.62 5.51 -6.02
CA LEU A 278 -4.57 4.16 -6.60
C LEU A 278 -5.62 3.91 -7.70
N GLN A 279 -6.47 4.87 -8.05
CA GLN A 279 -7.38 4.75 -9.20
C GLN A 279 -6.96 5.66 -10.37
N ASN A 280 -5.71 6.12 -10.36
CA ASN A 280 -5.12 6.90 -11.44
C ASN A 280 -5.27 6.17 -12.80
N VAL A 281 -5.56 6.94 -13.85
CA VAL A 281 -5.67 6.45 -15.23
C VAL A 281 -4.38 5.78 -15.73
N ASP A 282 -3.22 6.21 -15.26
CA ASP A 282 -1.90 5.67 -15.66
C ASP A 282 -1.67 4.22 -15.18
N PHE A 283 -2.43 3.78 -14.18
CA PHE A 283 -2.35 2.42 -13.63
C PHE A 283 -3.44 1.49 -14.15
N ALA A 284 -4.39 2.01 -14.90
CA ALA A 284 -5.57 1.26 -15.29
C ALA A 284 -5.31 0.38 -16.51
N TYR A 285 -5.89 -0.81 -16.51
CA TYR A 285 -5.99 -1.64 -17.70
C TYR A 285 -7.43 -2.11 -17.91
N GLN A 286 -7.73 -2.55 -19.13
CA GLN A 286 -9.05 -3.09 -19.48
C GLN A 286 -9.05 -4.59 -19.25
N ALA A 287 -9.87 -5.07 -18.32
CA ALA A 287 -10.05 -6.49 -18.06
C ALA A 287 -11.45 -6.94 -18.48
N LYS A 288 -11.56 -8.13 -19.09
CA LYS A 288 -12.85 -8.80 -19.28
C LYS A 288 -13.14 -9.62 -18.03
N GLN A 289 -14.25 -9.34 -17.38
CA GLN A 289 -14.59 -9.97 -16.10
C GLN A 289 -16.02 -10.52 -16.10
N PRO A 290 -16.24 -11.70 -15.49
CA PRO A 290 -17.57 -12.25 -15.28
C PRO A 290 -18.37 -11.32 -14.34
N THR A 291 -19.34 -10.59 -14.91
CA THR A 291 -20.14 -9.61 -14.17
C THR A 291 -21.55 -10.14 -13.95
N HIS A 292 -22.00 -10.10 -12.69
CA HIS A 292 -23.32 -10.56 -12.28
C HIS A 292 -24.38 -9.45 -12.44
N PHE A 293 -25.26 -9.59 -13.42
CA PHE A 293 -26.39 -8.67 -13.66
C PHE A 293 -27.71 -9.15 -13.02
N ASN A 294 -27.69 -10.30 -12.36
CA ASN A 294 -28.84 -10.86 -11.64
C ASN A 294 -29.44 -9.88 -10.62
N ASN A 295 -28.61 -9.08 -9.94
CA ASN A 295 -29.03 -8.07 -8.98
C ASN A 295 -29.95 -7.01 -9.60
N ILE A 296 -29.70 -6.61 -10.85
CA ILE A 296 -30.54 -5.65 -11.57
C ILE A 296 -31.91 -6.28 -11.85
N ALA A 297 -31.93 -7.52 -12.35
CA ALA A 297 -33.17 -8.25 -12.60
C ALA A 297 -33.98 -8.45 -11.30
N ALA A 298 -33.33 -8.80 -10.20
CA ALA A 298 -33.96 -8.93 -8.88
C ALA A 298 -34.51 -7.60 -8.37
N ALA A 299 -33.77 -6.49 -8.52
CA ALA A 299 -34.22 -5.16 -8.11
C ALA A 299 -35.45 -4.69 -8.92
N LEU A 300 -35.44 -4.90 -10.24
CA LEU A 300 -36.59 -4.59 -11.10
C LEU A 300 -37.81 -5.44 -10.72
N ALA A 301 -37.61 -6.73 -10.42
CA ALA A 301 -38.68 -7.60 -9.95
C ALA A 301 -39.28 -7.10 -8.63
N LEU A 302 -38.43 -6.67 -7.68
CA LEU A 302 -38.85 -6.12 -6.39
C LEU A 302 -39.66 -4.82 -6.56
N LEU A 303 -39.21 -3.92 -7.44
CA LEU A 303 -39.93 -2.68 -7.73
C LEU A 303 -41.33 -2.95 -8.31
N LEU A 304 -41.46 -3.96 -9.17
CA LEU A 304 -42.77 -4.38 -9.69
C LEU A 304 -43.67 -4.97 -8.60
N LEU A 305 -43.11 -5.77 -7.68
CA LEU A 305 -43.87 -6.30 -6.54
C LEU A 305 -44.34 -5.16 -5.63
N LEU A 306 -43.45 -4.23 -5.28
CA LEU A 306 -43.82 -3.05 -4.50
C LEU A 306 -44.93 -2.27 -5.20
N TYR A 307 -44.80 -2.00 -6.50
CA TYR A 307 -45.85 -1.35 -7.31
C TYR A 307 -47.20 -2.09 -7.27
N CYS A 308 -47.18 -3.42 -7.24
CA CYS A 308 -48.38 -4.25 -7.14
C CYS A 308 -49.02 -4.26 -5.74
N TYR A 309 -48.24 -4.03 -4.68
CA TYR A 309 -48.66 -4.19 -3.29
C TYR A 309 -48.58 -2.90 -2.43
N GLN A 310 -48.33 -1.73 -3.03
CA GLN A 310 -48.32 -0.46 -2.29
C GLN A 310 -49.69 -0.18 -1.62
N PRO A 311 -49.72 0.10 -0.31
CA PRO A 311 -50.96 0.29 0.45
C PRO A 311 -51.72 1.60 0.15
N PHE A 312 -51.09 2.56 -0.54
CA PHE A 312 -51.64 3.90 -0.81
C PHE A 312 -52.41 4.02 -2.13
N ARG A 313 -52.64 2.92 -2.86
CA ARG A 313 -53.43 2.95 -4.09
C ARG A 313 -54.92 2.86 -3.80
N LYS A 314 -55.71 3.80 -4.36
CA LYS A 314 -57.16 3.61 -4.52
C LYS A 314 -57.40 2.25 -5.15
N LYS A 315 -58.23 1.41 -4.50
CA LYS A 315 -58.62 0.08 -4.98
C LYS A 315 -58.88 0.15 -6.47
N TRP A 316 -58.13 -0.64 -7.24
CA TRP A 316 -58.32 -0.71 -8.69
C TRP A 316 -59.73 -1.24 -8.94
N SER A 317 -60.54 -0.46 -9.67
CA SER A 317 -61.86 -0.91 -10.12
C SER A 317 -61.69 -2.18 -10.93
N ILE A 318 -62.37 -3.23 -10.46
CA ILE A 318 -62.42 -4.57 -11.06
C ILE A 318 -62.91 -4.45 -12.50
#